data_AF-A0A8C4R4U1-F1
#
_entry.id   AF-A0A8C4R4U1-F1
#
_cell.length_a   1.000
_cell.length_b   1.000
_cell.length_c   1.000
_cell.angle_alpha   90.00
_cell.angle_beta   90.00
_cell.angle_gamma   90.00
#
_symmetry.space_group_name_H-M   'P 1'
#
loop_
_entity.id
_entity.type
_entity.pdbx_description
1 polymer ?
#
loop_
_entity_poly.entity_id
_entity_poly.type
_entity_poly.pdbx_seq_one_letter_code
_entity_poly.pdbx_strand_id
1 'polypeptide(L)'
;MPQTEAVLSCSPASQPFEERVLVLGVEGVSVGRAAGKSRPGPDNGTFDCKVLSRYHSRIWHRGEKFFLQDTRSSNGTYVNGRRLSKSGEESYPYEIFSGDVLQFGIDITENSRHVTYSCIIATVRLFLPNGVEFKQRPRNCTSNEHQNKILLPNQMLYTQEIYQLSHYLQEALYREQLLEKKLSSLQNLLSSTREASEESWQVVVLHCTSC
;
A
#
# COMPACT_ATOMS: atom_id res chain seq x y z
N MET A 1 -8.99 -18.00 16.64
CA MET A 1 -10.00 -16.98 17.02
C MET A 1 -10.25 -16.13 15.79
N PRO A 2 -11.51 -15.88 15.41
CA PRO A 2 -11.82 -14.98 14.29
C PRO A 2 -11.33 -13.56 14.63
N GLN A 3 -10.44 -13.01 13.80
CA GLN A 3 -9.83 -11.69 14.01
C GLN A 3 -10.16 -10.79 12.82
N THR A 4 -10.45 -9.53 13.11
CA THR A 4 -10.56 -8.50 12.08
C THR A 4 -9.16 -8.14 11.62
N GLU A 5 -8.94 -8.07 10.32
CA GLU A 5 -7.62 -7.79 9.75
C GLU A 5 -7.69 -6.65 8.72
N ALA A 6 -6.61 -5.88 8.62
CA ALA A 6 -6.39 -4.95 7.52
C ALA A 6 -5.06 -5.29 6.84
N VAL A 7 -5.13 -5.60 5.55
CA VAL A 7 -3.98 -5.89 4.71
C VAL A 7 -3.60 -4.65 3.92
N LEU A 8 -2.36 -4.19 4.09
CA LEU A 8 -1.79 -3.05 3.39
C LEU A 8 -0.83 -3.54 2.30
N SER A 9 -1.23 -3.44 1.05
CA SER A 9 -0.41 -3.82 -0.10
C SER A 9 0.33 -2.59 -0.65
N CYS A 10 1.64 -2.71 -0.86
CA CYS A 10 2.49 -1.61 -1.34
C CYS A 10 2.13 -1.17 -2.76
N SER A 11 1.87 0.13 -2.94
CA SER A 11 1.69 0.75 -4.25
C SER A 11 3.04 0.92 -4.97
N PRO A 12 3.09 0.83 -6.32
CA PRO A 12 4.33 1.08 -7.08
C PRO A 12 4.90 2.50 -6.90
N ALA A 13 4.05 3.48 -6.57
CA ALA A 13 4.45 4.86 -6.32
C ALA A 13 4.93 5.10 -4.86
N SER A 14 4.85 4.09 -3.99
CA SER A 14 5.26 4.16 -2.59
C SER A 14 6.77 4.00 -2.44
N GLN A 15 7.33 4.49 -1.32
CA GLN A 15 8.54 3.89 -0.79
C GLN A 15 8.30 2.37 -0.60
N PRO A 16 9.19 1.48 -1.08
CA PRO A 16 8.97 0.04 -1.01
C PRO A 16 8.79 -0.48 0.41
N PHE A 17 7.77 -1.33 0.62
CA PHE A 17 7.57 -2.07 1.86
C PHE A 17 6.91 -3.43 1.58
N GLU A 18 7.16 -4.41 2.44
CA GLU A 18 6.47 -5.71 2.39
C GLU A 18 5.01 -5.57 2.85
N GLU A 19 4.11 -6.35 2.26
CA GLU A 19 2.69 -6.37 2.64
C GLU A 19 2.52 -6.53 4.16
N ARG A 20 1.64 -5.70 4.75
CA ARG A 20 1.38 -5.70 6.19
C ARG A 20 0.01 -6.29 6.48
N VAL A 21 -0.06 -7.24 7.39
CA VAL A 21 -1.31 -7.82 7.90
C VAL A 21 -1.51 -7.31 9.32
N LEU A 22 -2.42 -6.35 9.49
CA LEU A 22 -2.68 -5.70 10.75
C LEU A 22 -3.89 -6.33 11.43
N VAL A 23 -3.69 -6.98 12.57
CA VAL A 23 -4.80 -7.47 13.40
C VAL A 23 -5.46 -6.28 14.11
N LEU A 24 -6.69 -5.97 13.74
CA LEU A 24 -7.42 -4.81 14.24
C LEU A 24 -8.27 -5.18 15.46
N GLY A 25 -7.83 -4.76 16.64
CA GLY A 25 -8.61 -4.79 17.88
C GLY A 25 -9.40 -3.50 18.14
N VAL A 26 -10.06 -3.44 19.30
CA VAL A 26 -10.77 -2.23 19.79
C VAL A 26 -9.80 -1.06 19.99
N GLU A 27 -8.59 -1.35 20.46
CA GLU A 27 -7.53 -0.34 20.62
C GLU A 27 -6.88 0.04 19.29
N GLY A 28 -7.15 -0.68 18.19
CA GLY A 28 -6.55 -0.40 16.90
C GLY A 28 -5.02 -0.57 16.83
N VAL A 29 -4.49 -0.30 15.66
CA VAL A 29 -3.06 -0.38 15.33
C VAL A 29 -2.56 1.01 14.98
N SER A 30 -1.45 1.40 15.61
CA SER A 30 -0.75 2.64 15.27
C SER A 30 0.07 2.45 14.00
N VAL A 31 -0.06 3.39 13.08
CA VAL A 31 0.76 3.50 11.88
C VAL A 31 1.76 4.64 12.05
N GLY A 32 3.02 4.38 11.76
CA GLY A 32 4.07 5.39 11.96
C GLY A 32 5.48 4.93 11.64
N ARG A 33 6.43 5.81 11.96
CA ARG A 33 7.85 5.61 11.69
C ARG A 33 8.52 4.80 12.79
N ALA A 34 9.38 3.87 12.39
CA ALA A 34 10.26 3.12 13.28
C ALA A 34 11.07 4.06 14.19
N ALA A 35 11.03 3.80 15.49
CA ALA A 35 11.77 4.57 16.49
C ALA A 35 11.99 3.77 17.77
N GLY A 36 13.22 3.82 18.30
CA GLY A 36 13.58 3.18 19.55
C GLY A 36 13.34 1.66 19.51
N LYS A 37 12.35 1.19 20.28
CA LYS A 37 11.99 -0.24 20.36
C LYS A 37 11.01 -0.68 19.25
N SER A 38 10.32 0.25 18.60
CA SER A 38 9.37 -0.06 17.53
C SER A 38 10.11 -0.32 16.23
N ARG A 39 10.02 -1.57 15.74
CA ARG A 39 10.67 -2.05 14.52
C ARG A 39 9.62 -2.41 13.45
N PRO A 40 9.92 -2.16 12.17
CA PRO A 40 9.06 -2.62 11.08
C PRO A 40 8.90 -4.14 11.12
N GLY A 41 7.67 -4.63 11.02
CA GLY A 41 7.35 -6.06 10.89
C GLY A 41 6.07 -6.30 10.08
N PRO A 42 5.92 -7.46 9.44
CA PRO A 42 4.77 -7.76 8.57
C PRO A 42 3.43 -7.72 9.31
N ASP A 43 3.45 -7.81 10.63
CA ASP A 43 2.29 -7.82 11.52
C ASP A 43 1.94 -6.44 12.11
N ASN A 44 2.62 -5.37 11.70
CA ASN A 44 2.47 -4.04 12.30
C ASN A 44 2.50 -2.88 11.30
N GLY A 45 2.01 -1.72 11.75
CA GLY A 45 1.96 -0.47 10.99
C GLY A 45 3.24 0.37 11.07
N THR A 46 4.39 -0.22 11.41
CA THR A 46 5.65 0.51 11.57
C THR A 46 6.47 0.46 10.28
N PHE A 47 6.87 1.63 9.78
CA PHE A 47 7.64 1.78 8.54
C PHE A 47 8.97 2.46 8.81
N ASP A 48 10.03 2.06 8.11
CA ASP A 48 11.29 2.79 8.09
C ASP A 48 11.26 3.89 7.02
N CYS A 49 10.47 4.93 7.27
CA CYS A 49 10.22 5.99 6.30
C CYS A 49 10.38 7.37 6.96
N LYS A 50 11.34 8.17 6.50
CA LYS A 50 11.68 9.46 7.13
C LYS A 50 10.55 10.49 7.09
N VAL A 51 9.67 10.42 6.10
CA VAL A 51 8.56 11.37 5.95
C VAL A 51 7.38 11.03 6.86
N LEU A 52 7.42 9.90 7.59
CA LEU A 52 6.42 9.54 8.58
C LEU A 52 6.76 10.10 9.97
N SER A 53 5.69 10.42 10.70
CA SER A 53 5.75 10.73 12.13
C SER A 53 5.83 9.43 12.92
N ARG A 54 6.39 9.45 14.14
CA ARG A 54 6.47 8.24 14.99
C ARG A 54 5.08 7.66 15.29
N TYR A 55 4.13 8.54 15.57
CA TYR A 55 2.70 8.25 15.67
C TYR A 55 2.03 9.09 14.59
N HIS A 56 1.76 8.51 13.44
CA HIS A 56 1.30 9.25 12.26
C HIS A 56 -0.21 9.13 12.10
N SER A 57 -0.72 7.92 12.20
CA SER A 57 -2.15 7.64 12.14
C SER A 57 -2.50 6.39 12.94
N ARG A 58 -3.80 6.14 13.09
CA ARG A 58 -4.34 4.97 13.77
C ARG A 58 -5.44 4.35 12.93
N ILE A 59 -5.39 3.02 12.79
CA ILE A 59 -6.43 2.23 12.13
C ILE A 59 -7.11 1.35 13.17
N TRP A 60 -8.43 1.33 13.21
CA TRP A 60 -9.16 0.44 14.11
C TRP A 60 -10.48 0.00 13.52
N HIS A 61 -11.05 -1.03 14.16
CA HIS A 61 -12.36 -1.56 13.83
C HIS A 61 -13.31 -1.34 15.00
N ARG A 62 -14.51 -0.82 14.72
CA ARG A 62 -15.56 -0.63 15.74
C ARG A 62 -16.93 -0.93 15.14
N GLY A 63 -17.63 -1.90 15.72
CA GLY A 63 -18.92 -2.36 15.21
C GLY A 63 -18.74 -3.10 13.89
N GLU A 64 -19.38 -2.61 12.82
CA GLU A 64 -19.21 -3.11 11.45
C GLU A 64 -18.45 -2.13 10.56
N LYS A 65 -17.62 -1.26 11.16
CA LYS A 65 -16.95 -0.17 10.45
C LYS A 65 -15.46 -0.11 10.77
N PHE A 66 -14.69 0.32 9.78
CA PHE A 66 -13.27 0.55 9.87
C PHE A 66 -12.98 2.03 9.80
N PHE A 67 -12.04 2.48 10.62
CA PHE A 67 -11.72 3.88 10.74
C PHE A 67 -10.21 4.11 10.63
N LEU A 68 -9.85 5.23 10.03
CA LEU A 68 -8.52 5.79 9.99
C LEU A 68 -8.57 7.19 10.60
N GLN A 69 -7.58 7.53 11.42
CA GLN A 69 -7.43 8.85 12.00
C GLN A 69 -5.99 9.31 11.93
N ASP A 70 -5.78 10.55 11.48
CA ASP A 70 -4.49 11.22 11.57
C ASP A 70 -4.23 11.69 13.00
N THR A 71 -3.09 11.33 13.57
CA THR A 71 -2.72 11.64 14.96
C THR A 71 -1.75 12.81 15.03
N ARG A 72 -2.07 13.93 14.37
CA ARG A 72 -1.24 15.16 14.29
C ARG A 72 0.05 14.93 13.50
N SER A 73 -0.06 14.27 12.37
CA SER A 73 1.08 14.04 11.51
C SER A 73 1.61 15.35 10.90
N SER A 74 2.93 15.41 10.69
CA SER A 74 3.57 16.59 10.10
C SER A 74 3.28 16.69 8.60
N ASN A 75 3.29 15.56 7.89
CA ASN A 75 3.18 15.51 6.44
C ASN A 75 1.77 15.13 5.94
N GLY A 76 0.83 14.86 6.86
CA GLY A 76 -0.56 14.54 6.57
C GLY A 76 -0.80 13.06 6.24
N THR A 77 -2.01 12.61 6.56
CA THR A 77 -2.60 11.35 6.09
C THR A 77 -3.66 11.64 5.03
N TYR A 78 -3.71 10.81 3.99
CA TYR A 78 -4.61 10.95 2.85
C TYR A 78 -5.35 9.64 2.57
N VAL A 79 -6.62 9.77 2.16
CA VAL A 79 -7.45 8.66 1.68
C VAL A 79 -7.99 9.02 0.30
N ASN A 80 -7.68 8.21 -0.70
CA ASN A 80 -8.04 8.44 -2.11
C ASN A 80 -7.68 9.87 -2.57
N GLY A 81 -6.44 10.30 -2.26
CA GLY A 81 -5.92 11.63 -2.60
C GLY A 81 -6.45 12.79 -1.74
N ARG A 82 -7.42 12.55 -0.85
CA ARG A 82 -7.96 13.57 0.06
C ARG A 82 -7.24 13.56 1.40
N ARG A 83 -6.71 14.71 1.80
CA ARG A 83 -6.09 14.90 3.13
C ARG A 83 -7.14 14.89 4.25
N LEU A 84 -6.84 14.23 5.37
CA LEU A 84 -7.77 14.08 6.51
C LEU A 84 -7.78 15.28 7.47
N SER A 85 -6.64 15.91 7.71
CA SER A 85 -6.49 17.07 8.60
C SER A 85 -5.44 18.05 8.08
N LYS A 86 -5.39 19.25 8.66
CA LYS A 86 -4.27 20.17 8.42
C LYS A 86 -2.99 19.64 9.07
N SER A 87 -1.87 20.21 8.69
CA SER A 87 -0.55 19.84 9.22
C SER A 87 -0.49 20.01 10.74
N GLY A 88 -0.11 18.94 11.46
CA GLY A 88 -0.01 18.96 12.91
C GLY A 88 -1.34 18.98 13.66
N GLU A 89 -2.47 18.84 12.96
CA GLU A 89 -3.81 18.74 13.57
C GLU A 89 -4.32 17.30 13.52
N GLU A 90 -5.08 16.93 14.53
CA GLU A 90 -5.70 15.60 14.64
C GLU A 90 -6.96 15.57 13.76
N SER A 91 -7.12 14.53 12.95
CA SER A 91 -8.33 14.39 12.15
C SER A 91 -9.48 13.83 12.98
N TYR A 92 -10.71 14.02 12.49
CA TYR A 92 -11.82 13.17 12.91
C TYR A 92 -11.63 11.74 12.39
N PRO A 93 -12.21 10.73 13.05
CA PRO A 93 -12.27 9.37 12.52
C PRO A 93 -12.90 9.35 11.12
N TYR A 94 -12.15 8.85 10.13
CA TYR A 94 -12.59 8.73 8.76
C TYR A 94 -12.89 7.28 8.43
N GLU A 95 -14.10 7.01 7.91
CA GLU A 95 -14.50 5.66 7.53
C GLU A 95 -13.79 5.23 6.23
N ILE A 96 -13.10 4.09 6.30
CA ILE A 96 -12.36 3.50 5.19
C ILE A 96 -13.01 2.19 4.72
N PHE A 97 -12.84 1.87 3.44
CA PHE A 97 -13.40 0.70 2.79
C PHE A 97 -12.31 -0.12 2.10
N SER A 98 -12.59 -1.40 1.86
CA SER A 98 -11.67 -2.23 1.06
C SER A 98 -11.53 -1.64 -0.34
N GLY A 99 -10.28 -1.56 -0.81
CA GLY A 99 -9.90 -0.94 -2.07
C GLY A 99 -9.55 0.54 -1.99
N ASP A 100 -9.73 1.20 -0.84
CA ASP A 100 -9.26 2.57 -0.66
C ASP A 100 -7.72 2.64 -0.72
N VAL A 101 -7.20 3.76 -1.22
CA VAL A 101 -5.76 4.06 -1.28
C VAL A 101 -5.41 4.96 -0.11
N LEU A 102 -4.57 4.46 0.78
CA LEU A 102 -4.07 5.17 1.96
C LEU A 102 -2.68 5.71 1.65
N GLN A 103 -2.46 6.99 1.92
CA GLN A 103 -1.14 7.61 1.79
C GLN A 103 -0.75 8.28 3.11
N PHE A 104 0.45 7.97 3.58
CA PHE A 104 1.04 8.52 4.81
C PHE A 104 2.25 9.38 4.43
N GLY A 105 2.13 10.68 4.67
CA GLY A 105 3.11 11.68 4.29
C GLY A 105 3.06 12.09 2.81
N ILE A 106 4.05 12.88 2.43
CA ILE A 106 4.29 13.36 1.06
C ILE A 106 5.76 13.16 0.72
N ASP A 107 6.07 13.14 -0.57
CA ASP A 107 7.45 13.09 -1.04
C ASP A 107 8.19 14.38 -0.67
N ILE A 108 9.36 14.24 -0.04
CA ILE A 108 10.21 15.35 0.37
C ILE A 108 11.54 15.25 -0.34
N THR A 109 11.85 16.26 -1.15
CA THR A 109 13.17 16.39 -1.79
C THR A 109 14.07 17.26 -0.93
N GLU A 110 15.21 16.70 -0.51
CA GLU A 110 16.23 17.43 0.23
C GLU A 110 17.24 18.05 -0.74
N ASN A 111 17.10 19.35 -1.03
CA ASN A 111 17.92 20.08 -2.02
C ASN A 111 19.42 20.01 -1.74
N SER A 112 19.83 19.89 -0.48
CA SER A 112 21.25 19.83 -0.09
C SER A 112 21.93 18.52 -0.49
N ARG A 113 21.17 17.44 -0.65
CA ARG A 113 21.69 16.09 -0.92
C ARG A 113 21.18 15.49 -2.24
N HIS A 114 20.26 16.18 -2.93
CA HIS A 114 19.56 15.65 -4.10
C HIS A 114 18.91 14.27 -3.85
N VAL A 115 18.45 14.04 -2.61
CA VAL A 115 17.76 12.80 -2.22
C VAL A 115 16.28 13.09 -2.04
N THR A 116 15.44 12.28 -2.68
CA THR A 116 13.98 12.29 -2.47
C THR A 116 13.62 11.19 -1.47
N TYR A 117 12.93 11.57 -0.41
CA TYR A 117 12.31 10.64 0.52
C TYR A 117 10.84 10.49 0.15
N SER A 118 10.48 9.31 -0.36
CA SER A 118 9.12 9.02 -0.79
C SER A 118 8.19 8.69 0.38
N CYS A 119 6.91 8.97 0.20
CA CYS A 119 5.85 8.62 1.14
C CYS A 119 5.46 7.14 1.10
N ILE A 120 4.65 6.71 2.08
CA ILE A 120 4.07 5.36 2.09
C ILE A 120 2.69 5.42 1.45
N ILE A 121 2.48 4.65 0.39
CA ILE A 121 1.20 4.53 -0.32
C ILE A 121 0.80 3.06 -0.33
N ALA A 122 -0.39 2.76 0.19
CA ALA A 122 -0.90 1.41 0.34
C ALA A 122 -2.34 1.30 -0.13
N THR A 123 -2.66 0.25 -0.88
CA THR A 123 -4.06 -0.17 -1.11
C THR A 123 -4.48 -1.02 0.09
N VAL A 124 -5.60 -0.66 0.74
CA VAL A 124 -6.08 -1.40 1.91
C VAL A 124 -7.14 -2.43 1.54
N ARG A 125 -7.00 -3.66 2.05
CA ARG A 125 -8.05 -4.69 2.04
C ARG A 125 -8.44 -4.99 3.49
N LEU A 126 -9.73 -4.91 3.78
CA LEU A 126 -10.26 -5.04 5.14
C LEU A 126 -11.03 -6.35 5.25
N PHE A 127 -10.80 -7.13 6.29
CA PHE A 127 -11.44 -8.42 6.52
C PHE A 127 -12.16 -8.42 7.87
N LEU A 128 -13.42 -8.81 7.85
CA LEU A 128 -14.21 -9.01 9.06
C LEU A 128 -13.76 -10.29 9.80
N PRO A 129 -14.13 -10.49 11.07
CA PRO A 129 -13.74 -11.68 11.84
C PRO A 129 -14.13 -13.02 11.18
N ASN A 130 -15.18 -13.01 10.35
CA ASN A 130 -15.63 -14.18 9.59
C ASN A 130 -14.77 -14.48 8.35
N GLY A 131 -13.70 -13.72 8.09
CA GLY A 131 -12.83 -13.84 6.92
C GLY A 131 -13.41 -13.24 5.64
N VAL A 132 -14.60 -12.65 5.69
CA VAL A 132 -15.21 -12.00 4.52
C VAL A 132 -14.59 -10.62 4.35
N GLU A 133 -14.19 -10.31 3.12
CA GLU A 133 -13.70 -8.98 2.77
C GLU A 133 -14.82 -7.94 2.94
N PHE A 134 -14.50 -6.85 3.63
CA PHE A 134 -15.41 -5.75 3.86
C PHE A 134 -15.79 -5.07 2.54
N LYS A 135 -17.01 -4.52 2.50
CA LYS A 135 -17.58 -3.96 1.27
C LYS A 135 -16.72 -2.83 0.72
N GLN A 136 -16.64 -2.75 -0.61
CA GLN A 136 -16.11 -1.58 -1.31
C GLN A 136 -16.99 -0.36 -1.03
N ARG A 137 -16.38 0.83 -1.09
CA ARG A 137 -17.05 2.11 -0.88
C ARG A 137 -18.33 2.18 -1.74
N PRO A 138 -19.53 2.33 -1.15
CA PRO A 138 -20.76 2.43 -1.92
C PRO A 138 -20.73 3.70 -2.78
N ARG A 139 -21.08 3.58 -4.07
CA ARG A 139 -21.06 4.69 -5.06
C ARG A 139 -21.90 5.93 -4.65
N ASN A 140 -22.77 5.79 -3.65
CA ASN A 140 -23.70 6.84 -3.19
C ASN A 140 -23.47 7.29 -1.73
N CYS A 141 -22.34 6.96 -1.11
CA CYS A 141 -22.08 7.37 0.27
C CYS A 141 -21.73 8.86 0.37
N THR A 142 -22.75 9.69 0.56
CA THR A 142 -22.62 11.07 1.03
C THR A 142 -22.08 11.06 2.46
N SER A 143 -20.76 11.10 2.64
CA SER A 143 -20.16 11.48 3.93
C SER A 143 -20.33 12.98 4.12
N ASN A 144 -21.57 13.44 4.28
CA ASN A 144 -21.90 14.80 4.65
C ASN A 144 -22.66 14.73 5.96
N GLU A 145 -21.96 14.95 7.07
CA GLU A 145 -22.56 15.77 8.13
C GLU A 145 -21.61 16.80 8.71
N HIS A 146 -20.28 16.62 8.71
CA HIS A 146 -19.44 17.61 9.40
C HIS A 146 -18.10 17.87 8.69
N GLN A 147 -18.10 18.78 7.69
CA GLN A 147 -17.20 19.95 7.58
C GLN A 147 -16.99 20.46 6.13
N ASN A 148 -17.19 21.78 5.98
CA ASN A 148 -16.68 22.73 4.98
C ASN A 148 -17.44 22.93 3.64
N LYS A 149 -18.25 23.99 3.65
CA LYS A 149 -19.04 24.65 2.59
C LYS A 149 -18.22 25.42 1.52
N ILE A 150 -17.05 24.97 1.08
CA ILE A 150 -16.27 25.76 0.07
C ILE A 150 -15.98 25.03 -1.26
N LEU A 151 -16.32 23.75 -1.42
CA LEU A 151 -16.45 23.15 -2.76
C LEU A 151 -17.70 22.25 -2.84
N LEU A 152 -18.34 22.23 -4.00
CA LEU A 152 -19.53 21.43 -4.28
C LEU A 152 -19.27 19.95 -3.92
N PRO A 153 -20.07 19.31 -3.04
CA PRO A 153 -19.83 17.93 -2.58
C PRO A 153 -19.62 16.92 -3.71
N ASN A 154 -20.31 17.10 -4.84
CA ASN A 154 -20.14 16.27 -6.02
C ASN A 154 -18.74 16.37 -6.63
N GLN A 155 -18.15 17.56 -6.68
CA GLN A 155 -16.84 17.77 -7.32
C GLN A 155 -15.71 17.07 -6.54
N MET A 156 -15.82 17.04 -5.20
CA MET A 156 -14.91 16.32 -4.32
C MET A 156 -15.02 14.80 -4.47
N LEU A 157 -16.24 14.27 -4.60
CA LEU A 157 -16.47 12.84 -4.84
C LEU A 157 -15.86 12.40 -6.18
N TYR A 158 -16.14 13.12 -7.27
CA TYR A 158 -15.56 12.82 -8.58
C TYR A 158 -14.03 12.86 -8.55
N THR A 159 -13.43 13.77 -7.76
CA THR A 159 -11.97 13.85 -7.64
C THR A 159 -11.39 12.59 -6.98
N GLN A 160 -12.03 12.05 -5.94
CA GLN A 160 -11.59 10.81 -5.29
C GLN A 160 -11.73 9.59 -6.20
N GLU A 161 -12.84 9.49 -6.93
CA GLU A 161 -13.07 8.39 -7.88
C GLU A 161 -12.06 8.41 -9.03
N ILE A 162 -11.77 9.59 -9.59
CA ILE A 162 -10.75 9.76 -10.63
C ILE A 162 -9.36 9.40 -10.10
N TYR A 163 -9.03 9.82 -8.88
CA TYR A 163 -7.75 9.46 -8.25
C TYR A 163 -7.60 7.95 -8.13
N GLN A 164 -8.64 7.28 -7.64
CA GLN A 164 -8.65 5.83 -7.47
C GLN A 164 -8.54 5.10 -8.83
N LEU A 165 -9.26 5.58 -9.86
CA LEU A 165 -9.15 5.03 -11.21
C LEU A 165 -7.75 5.21 -11.79
N SER A 166 -7.16 6.40 -11.64
CA SER A 166 -5.79 6.70 -12.06
C SER A 166 -4.80 5.77 -11.37
N HIS A 167 -4.98 5.53 -10.07
CA HIS A 167 -4.13 4.62 -9.29
C HIS A 167 -4.26 3.17 -9.79
N TYR A 168 -5.47 2.68 -10.04
CA TYR A 168 -5.67 1.34 -10.62
C TYR A 168 -5.03 1.18 -11.99
N LEU A 169 -5.12 2.20 -12.86
CA LEU A 169 -4.47 2.18 -14.16
C LEU A 169 -2.94 2.11 -14.03
N GLN A 170 -2.37 2.88 -13.11
CA GLN A 170 -0.93 2.84 -12.83
C GLN A 170 -0.49 1.47 -12.30
N GLU A 171 -1.25 0.88 -11.38
CA GLU A 171 -0.98 -0.48 -10.88
C GLU A 171 -1.07 -1.52 -12.00
N ALA A 172 -2.10 -1.45 -12.85
CA ALA A 172 -2.27 -2.38 -13.96
C ALA A 172 -1.10 -2.31 -14.95
N LEU A 173 -0.68 -1.09 -15.32
CA LEU A 173 0.45 -0.87 -16.21
C LEU A 173 1.77 -1.40 -15.60
N TYR A 174 2.00 -1.12 -14.32
CA TYR A 174 3.18 -1.63 -13.62
C TYR A 174 3.22 -3.17 -13.60
N ARG A 175 2.07 -3.81 -13.34
CA ARG A 175 1.96 -5.27 -13.35
C ARG A 175 2.26 -5.85 -14.72
N GLU A 176 1.77 -5.23 -15.79
CA GLU A 176 2.06 -5.64 -17.17
C GLU A 176 3.57 -5.57 -17.47
N GLN A 177 4.22 -4.44 -17.18
CA GLN A 177 5.66 -4.28 -17.36
C GLN A 177 6.48 -5.29 -16.52
N LEU A 178 6.02 -5.61 -15.32
CA LEU A 178 6.66 -6.61 -14.47
C LEU A 178 6.51 -8.01 -15.06
N LEU A 179 5.34 -8.35 -15.62
CA LEU A 179 5.11 -9.62 -16.28
C LEU A 179 5.99 -9.77 -17.52
N GLU A 180 6.13 -8.72 -18.34
CA GLU A 180 7.04 -8.72 -19.48
C GLU A 180 8.49 -9.00 -19.08
N LYS A 181 8.97 -8.35 -18.01
CA LYS A 181 10.32 -8.57 -17.47
C LYS A 181 10.52 -9.99 -16.92
N LYS A 182 9.49 -10.54 -16.24
CA LYS A 182 9.54 -11.93 -15.76
C LYS A 182 9.57 -12.91 -16.92
N LEU A 183 8.77 -12.66 -17.95
CA LEU A 183 8.71 -13.48 -19.16
C LEU A 183 10.05 -13.48 -19.90
N SER A 184 10.67 -12.30 -20.09
CA SER A 184 11.99 -12.22 -20.73
C SER A 184 13.07 -12.92 -19.92
N SER A 185 13.04 -12.78 -18.58
CA SER A 185 13.98 -13.47 -17.69
C SER A 185 13.84 -15.00 -17.77
N LEU A 186 12.60 -15.50 -17.82
CA LEU A 186 12.32 -16.93 -17.97
C LEU A 186 12.73 -17.46 -19.35
N GLN A 187 12.53 -16.67 -20.42
CA GLN A 187 12.99 -17.03 -21.76
C GLN A 187 14.51 -17.17 -21.80
N ASN A 188 15.24 -16.22 -21.20
CA ASN A 188 16.70 -16.27 -21.10
C ASN A 188 17.17 -17.48 -20.29
N LEU A 189 16.49 -17.79 -19.18
CA LEU A 189 16.84 -18.96 -18.38
C LEU A 189 16.60 -20.27 -19.15
N LEU A 190 15.51 -20.34 -19.91
CA LEU A 190 15.18 -21.51 -20.72
C LEU A 190 16.18 -21.70 -21.86
N SER A 191 16.62 -20.63 -22.54
CA SER A 191 17.65 -20.71 -23.58
C SER A 191 18.99 -21.17 -22.99
N SER A 192 19.44 -20.58 -21.88
CA SER A 192 20.69 -21.00 -21.22
C SER A 192 20.64 -22.44 -20.74
N THR A 193 19.50 -22.88 -20.18
CA THR A 193 19.33 -24.27 -19.73
C THR A 193 19.34 -25.24 -20.92
N ARG A 194 18.73 -24.84 -22.04
CA ARG A 194 18.75 -25.62 -23.29
C ARG A 194 20.16 -25.77 -23.83
N GLU A 195 20.90 -24.68 -23.94
CA GLU A 195 22.30 -24.68 -24.41
C GLU A 195 23.17 -25.58 -23.53
N ALA A 196 23.10 -25.42 -22.20
CA ALA A 196 23.86 -26.25 -21.26
C ALA A 196 23.49 -27.75 -21.34
N SER A 197 22.21 -28.07 -21.59
CA SER A 197 21.75 -29.44 -21.85
C SER A 197 22.34 -29.97 -23.15
N GLU A 198 22.25 -29.23 -24.26
CA GLU A 198 22.79 -29.65 -25.57
C GLU A 198 24.31 -29.89 -25.50
N GLU A 199 25.06 -29.02 -24.82
CA GLU A 199 26.49 -29.21 -24.56
C GLU A 199 26.77 -30.48 -23.73
N SER A 200 26.01 -30.69 -22.66
CA SER A 200 26.15 -31.88 -21.81
C SER A 200 25.87 -33.17 -22.57
N TRP A 201 24.84 -33.19 -23.43
CA TRP A 201 24.52 -34.33 -24.28
C TRP A 201 25.64 -34.65 -25.28
N GLN A 202 26.25 -33.63 -25.90
CA GLN A 202 27.36 -33.83 -26.83
C GLN A 202 28.56 -34.49 -26.15
N VAL A 203 28.89 -34.07 -24.93
CA VAL A 203 29.97 -34.68 -24.13
C VAL A 203 29.70 -36.15 -23.83
N VAL A 204 28.47 -36.48 -23.42
CA VAL A 204 28.07 -37.88 -23.11
C VAL A 204 28.15 -38.78 -24.34
N VAL A 205 27.68 -38.30 -25.50
CA VAL A 205 27.70 -39.08 -26.75
C VAL A 205 29.14 -39.35 -27.20
N LEU A 206 30.00 -38.33 -27.20
CA LEU A 206 31.41 -38.48 -27.60
C LEU A 206 32.18 -39.46 -26.70
N HIS A 207 31.85 -39.50 -25.41
CA HIS A 207 32.49 -40.40 -24.45
C HIS A 207 32.01 -41.86 -24.57
N CYS A 208 30.79 -42.11 -25.07
CA CYS A 208 30.29 -43.47 -25.33
C CYS A 208 30.77 -44.06 -26.66
N THR A 209 31.05 -43.24 -27.67
CA THR A 209 31.52 -43.70 -28.99
C THR A 209 33.03 -43.97 -29.06
N SER A 210 33.77 -43.69 -27.98
CA SER A 210 35.22 -43.80 -27.91
C SER A 210 35.71 -45.06 -27.14
N CYS A 211 34.81 -45.99 -26.82
CA CYS A 211 35.10 -47.30 -26.22
C CYS A 211 34.88 -48.45 -27.22
#